data_AF-A0A7S4WJ98-F1
#
_entry.id   AF-A0A7S4WJ98-F1
#
_cell.length_a   1.000
_cell.length_b   1.000
_cell.length_c   1.000
_cell.angle_alpha   90.00
_cell.angle_beta   90.00
_cell.angle_gamma   90.00
#
_symmetry.space_group_name_H-M   'P 1'
#
loop_
_entity.id
_entity.type
_entity.pdbx_description
1 polymer ?
#
loop_
_entity_poly.entity_id
_entity_poly.type
_entity_poly.pdbx_seq_one_letter_code
_entity_poly.pdbx_strand_id
1 'polypeptide(L)'
;MLRHPIKRAVSIFYYLKETEFGDANLSIFKDMSLEEYARSQWCEENWMVRFLTNEMKGALTEDHLTLAMRVLQNKCFVGLLEEFDASLLRYEMYFNWGKVGDKTKRTECTKMMEQQSDTSDTLHPVEEGDEVWSLLEQKNLFDMKLYEFALDLYEEFSGYG
;
A
#
# COMPACT_ATOMS: atom_id res chain seq x y z
N MET A 1 5.15 -2.50 5.08
CA MET A 1 5.69 -1.97 3.82
C MET A 1 4.66 -1.03 3.22
N LEU A 2 5.10 0.01 2.53
CA LEU A 2 4.24 0.85 1.69
C LEU A 2 4.15 0.24 0.29
N ARG A 3 3.08 0.58 -0.43
CA ARG A 3 2.83 0.20 -1.83
C ARG A 3 2.37 1.45 -2.56
N HIS A 4 2.65 1.54 -3.85
CA HIS A 4 2.16 2.63 -4.69
C HIS A 4 0.64 2.83 -4.49
N PRO A 5 0.16 4.05 -4.19
CA PRO A 5 -1.23 4.27 -3.78
C PRO A 5 -2.26 3.77 -4.80
N ILE A 6 -2.00 3.93 -6.10
CA ILE A 6 -2.90 3.45 -7.15
C ILE A 6 -2.97 1.93 -7.19
N LYS A 7 -1.82 1.26 -7.15
CA LYS A 7 -1.73 -0.20 -7.12
C LYS A 7 -2.43 -0.76 -5.88
N ARG A 8 -2.30 -0.08 -4.74
CA ARG A 8 -2.99 -0.40 -3.49
C ARG A 8 -4.52 -0.29 -3.65
N ALA A 9 -5.02 0.80 -4.24
CA ALA A 9 -6.44 1.01 -4.48
C ALA A 9 -7.04 -0.06 -5.41
N VAL A 10 -6.34 -0.39 -6.49
CA VAL A 10 -6.73 -1.47 -7.42
C VAL A 10 -6.77 -2.81 -6.69
N SER A 11 -5.73 -3.13 -5.93
CA SER A 11 -5.64 -4.37 -5.15
C SER A 11 -6.79 -4.53 -4.17
N ILE A 12 -7.14 -3.45 -3.45
CA ILE A 12 -8.25 -3.45 -2.51
C ILE A 12 -9.58 -3.66 -3.22
N PHE A 13 -9.80 -3.03 -4.38
CA PHE A 13 -11.01 -3.25 -5.15
C PHE A 13 -11.20 -4.71 -5.55
N TYR A 14 -10.18 -5.35 -6.13
CA TYR A 14 -10.29 -6.74 -6.56
C TYR A 14 -10.37 -7.70 -5.38
N TYR A 15 -9.68 -7.41 -4.28
CA TYR A 15 -9.89 -8.13 -3.02
C TYR A 15 -11.35 -8.06 -2.58
N LEU A 16 -11.96 -6.87 -2.54
CA LEU A 16 -13.38 -6.69 -2.15
C LEU A 16 -14.35 -7.37 -3.12
N LYS A 17 -14.02 -7.40 -4.41
CA LYS A 17 -14.83 -8.01 -5.47
C LYS A 17 -14.84 -9.53 -5.40
N GLU A 18 -13.71 -10.16 -5.10
CA GLU A 18 -13.56 -11.62 -4.97
C GLU A 18 -14.00 -12.14 -3.60
N THR A 19 -14.02 -11.25 -2.61
CA THR A 19 -14.35 -11.60 -1.24
C THR A 19 -15.85 -11.90 -1.09
N GLU A 20 -16.18 -13.18 -0.93
CA GLU A 20 -17.53 -13.64 -0.60
C GLU A 20 -17.76 -13.69 0.92
N PHE A 21 -17.71 -12.55 1.61
CA PHE A 21 -18.29 -12.55 2.96
C PHE A 21 -19.81 -12.48 2.83
N GLY A 22 -20.52 -13.23 3.67
CA GLY A 22 -22.00 -13.20 3.79
C GLY A 22 -22.57 -11.86 4.27
N ASP A 23 -21.88 -10.75 3.99
CA ASP A 23 -22.26 -9.38 4.25
C ASP A 23 -22.89 -8.80 2.98
N ALA A 24 -24.17 -8.45 3.08
CA ALA A 24 -24.92 -7.84 1.98
C ALA A 24 -24.26 -6.54 1.48
N ASN A 25 -23.50 -5.83 2.32
CA ASN A 25 -22.82 -4.59 1.93
C ASN A 25 -21.68 -4.80 0.93
N LEU A 26 -21.08 -5.99 0.89
CA LEU A 26 -19.98 -6.29 -0.05
C LEU A 26 -20.46 -6.81 -1.40
N SER A 27 -21.74 -7.21 -1.49
CA SER A 27 -22.35 -7.63 -2.76
C SER A 27 -22.27 -6.55 -3.83
N ILE A 28 -22.23 -5.28 -3.43
CA ILE A 28 -22.11 -4.14 -4.35
C ILE A 28 -20.83 -4.20 -5.20
N PHE A 29 -19.74 -4.79 -4.69
CA PHE A 29 -18.46 -4.86 -5.42
C PHE A 29 -18.42 -5.97 -6.47
N LYS A 30 -19.27 -7.00 -6.36
CA LYS A 30 -19.29 -8.14 -7.29
C LYS A 30 -19.56 -7.69 -8.73
N ASP A 31 -20.57 -6.83 -8.89
CA ASP A 31 -21.01 -6.33 -10.20
C ASP A 31 -20.38 -4.98 -10.58
N MET A 32 -19.73 -4.30 -9.64
CA MET A 32 -19.05 -3.01 -9.88
C MET A 32 -17.80 -3.22 -10.74
N SER A 33 -17.56 -2.34 -11.70
CA SER A 33 -16.30 -2.21 -12.44
C SER A 33 -15.28 -1.38 -11.65
N LEU A 34 -13.99 -1.50 -11.99
CA LEU A 34 -12.94 -0.68 -11.37
C LEU A 34 -13.17 0.83 -11.62
N GLU A 35 -13.71 1.15 -12.79
CA GLU A 35 -14.04 2.51 -13.18
C GLU A 35 -15.18 3.11 -12.32
N GLU A 36 -16.23 2.33 -12.07
CA GLU A 36 -17.33 2.70 -11.17
C GLU A 36 -16.84 2.83 -9.73
N TYR A 37 -15.97 1.91 -9.30
CA TYR A 37 -15.31 1.99 -8.00
C TYR A 37 -14.56 3.31 -7.86
N ALA A 38 -13.68 3.65 -8.81
CA ALA A 38 -12.87 4.87 -8.81
C ALA A 38 -13.70 6.16 -8.79
N ARG A 39 -14.95 6.15 -9.27
CA ARG A 39 -15.89 7.29 -9.16
C ARG A 39 -16.73 7.28 -7.89
N SER A 40 -16.87 6.13 -7.24
CA SER A 40 -17.75 5.96 -6.09
C SER A 40 -17.19 6.56 -4.79
N GLN A 41 -18.05 6.65 -3.79
CA GLN A 41 -17.68 6.95 -2.40
C GLN A 41 -16.97 5.79 -1.70
N TRP A 42 -16.99 4.59 -2.30
CA TRP A 42 -16.38 3.38 -1.74
C TRP A 42 -14.89 3.28 -2.07
N CYS A 43 -14.44 4.01 -3.10
CA CYS A 43 -13.02 4.09 -3.40
C CYS A 43 -12.29 4.83 -2.29
N GLU A 44 -11.22 4.18 -1.84
CA GLU A 44 -10.35 4.72 -0.83
C GLU A 44 -9.75 6.07 -1.25
N GLU A 45 -9.57 6.93 -0.26
CA GLU A 45 -9.14 8.30 -0.45
C GLU A 45 -8.08 8.63 0.61
N ASN A 46 -6.83 8.75 0.17
CA ASN A 46 -5.67 9.10 0.99
C ASN A 46 -5.56 8.23 2.26
N TRP A 47 -5.86 6.94 2.12
CA TRP A 47 -6.03 6.05 3.27
C TRP A 47 -4.78 5.96 4.13
N MET A 48 -3.58 5.99 3.55
CA MET A 48 -2.33 5.92 4.31
C MET A 48 -2.11 7.18 5.14
N VAL A 49 -2.32 8.36 4.57
CA VAL A 49 -2.25 9.62 5.34
C VAL A 49 -3.28 9.62 6.46
N ARG A 50 -4.54 9.25 6.19
CA ARG A 50 -5.59 9.15 7.22
C ARG A 50 -5.20 8.20 8.34
N PHE A 51 -4.65 7.04 7.99
CA PHE A 51 -4.22 6.03 8.95
C PHE A 51 -3.10 6.54 9.84
N LEU A 52 -2.06 7.16 9.26
CA LEU A 52 -0.89 7.66 10.00
C LEU A 52 -1.21 8.87 10.88
N THR A 53 -2.16 9.72 10.48
CA THR A 53 -2.60 10.88 11.26
C THR A 53 -3.78 10.59 12.18
N ASN A 54 -4.37 9.39 12.09
CA ASN A 54 -5.62 9.04 12.75
C ASN A 54 -6.80 9.98 12.39
N GLU A 55 -6.84 10.50 11.15
CA GLU A 55 -7.90 11.38 10.65
C GLU A 55 -8.80 10.65 9.65
N MET A 56 -9.72 9.85 10.17
CA MET A 56 -10.56 8.96 9.38
C MET A 56 -11.74 9.65 8.69
N LYS A 57 -12.02 10.92 9.01
CA LYS A 57 -13.17 11.66 8.49
C LYS A 57 -12.78 13.07 8.08
N GLY A 58 -13.67 13.73 7.33
CA GLY A 58 -13.46 15.12 6.93
C GLY A 58 -12.35 15.32 5.90
N ALA A 59 -12.14 16.58 5.56
CA ALA A 59 -11.14 16.99 4.57
C ALA A 59 -9.74 16.93 5.17
N LEU A 60 -8.82 16.33 4.42
CA LEU A 60 -7.39 16.40 4.73
C LEU A 60 -6.81 17.74 4.30
N THR A 61 -5.68 18.09 4.90
CA THR A 61 -4.93 19.32 4.65
C THR A 61 -3.44 19.00 4.57
N GLU A 62 -2.63 19.95 4.11
CA GLU A 62 -1.16 19.80 4.06
C GLU A 62 -0.53 19.56 5.45
N ASP A 63 -1.17 20.00 6.53
CA ASP A 63 -0.74 19.71 7.90
C ASP A 63 -0.84 18.21 8.22
N HIS A 64 -1.88 17.54 7.71
CA HIS A 64 -2.04 16.10 7.85
C HIS A 64 -0.95 15.36 7.06
N LEU A 65 -0.67 15.77 5.83
CA LEU A 65 0.43 15.20 5.05
C LEU A 65 1.77 15.36 5.78
N THR A 66 2.04 16.56 6.29
CA THR A 66 3.26 16.87 7.06
C THR A 66 3.38 15.99 8.31
N LEU A 67 2.26 15.77 9.01
CA LEU A 67 2.23 14.87 10.17
C LEU A 67 2.50 13.41 9.75
N ALA A 68 1.88 12.92 8.68
CA ALA A 68 2.11 11.58 8.16
C ALA A 68 3.57 11.35 7.76
N MET A 69 4.20 12.31 7.06
CA MET A 69 5.62 12.27 6.72
C MET A 69 6.50 12.20 7.98
N ARG A 70 6.20 13.00 9.01
CA ARG A 70 6.93 12.94 10.29
C ARG A 70 6.76 11.60 10.99
N VAL A 71 5.59 10.97 10.91
CA VAL A 71 5.38 9.63 11.46
C VAL A 71 6.26 8.63 10.72
N LEU A 72 6.25 8.62 9.38
CA LEU A 72 7.13 7.73 8.60
C LEU A 72 8.60 7.93 8.96
N GLN A 73 9.09 9.16 8.94
CA GLN A 73 10.50 9.47 9.20
C GLN A 73 10.96 9.09 10.61
N ASN A 74 10.12 9.31 11.63
CA ASN A 74 10.56 9.19 13.02
C ASN A 74 10.12 7.92 13.73
N LYS A 75 9.14 7.18 13.18
CA LYS A 75 8.50 6.04 13.85
C LYS A 75 8.53 4.76 13.02
N CYS A 76 8.83 4.84 11.73
CA CYS A 76 8.80 3.68 10.86
C CYS A 76 10.18 3.36 10.32
N PHE A 77 10.47 2.07 10.20
CA PHE A 77 11.54 1.59 9.32
C PHE A 77 10.87 1.22 7.99
N VAL A 78 11.04 2.09 6.99
CA VAL A 78 10.28 2.04 5.74
C VAL A 78 10.76 0.89 4.86
N GLY A 79 9.81 0.18 4.25
CA GLY A 79 10.08 -0.81 3.19
C GLY A 79 8.97 -0.72 2.15
N LEU A 80 9.27 -1.14 0.92
CA LEU A 80 8.40 -1.05 -0.25
C LEU A 80 7.96 -2.45 -0.67
N LEU A 81 6.69 -2.58 -1.03
CA LEU A 81 6.15 -3.86 -1.50
C LEU A 81 6.68 -4.21 -2.89
N GLU A 82 6.92 -3.22 -3.73
CA GLU A 82 7.55 -3.37 -5.05
C GLU A 82 8.98 -3.92 -4.94
N GLU A 83 9.63 -3.71 -3.79
CA GLU A 83 10.96 -4.21 -3.46
C GLU A 83 10.87 -5.18 -2.27
N PHE A 84 9.90 -6.11 -2.31
CA PHE A 84 9.54 -6.97 -1.16
C PHE A 84 10.75 -7.68 -0.55
N ASP A 85 11.50 -8.43 -1.37
CA ASP A 85 12.66 -9.20 -0.95
C ASP A 85 13.75 -8.31 -0.33
N ALA A 86 14.08 -7.21 -1.00
CA ALA A 86 15.06 -6.26 -0.51
C ALA A 86 14.60 -5.60 0.80
N SER A 87 13.32 -5.24 0.88
CA SER A 87 12.71 -4.65 2.08
C SER A 87 12.72 -5.62 3.26
N LEU A 88 12.41 -6.90 3.03
CA LEU A 88 12.45 -7.91 4.08
C LEU A 88 13.88 -8.16 4.56
N LEU A 89 14.85 -8.23 3.66
CA LEU A 89 16.26 -8.37 4.03
C LEU A 89 16.71 -7.20 4.91
N ARG A 90 16.32 -5.96 4.58
CA ARG A 90 16.60 -4.78 5.41
C ARG A 90 15.96 -4.91 6.79
N TYR A 91 14.71 -5.40 6.88
CA TYR A 91 14.05 -5.67 8.16
C TYR A 91 14.82 -6.71 8.98
N GLU A 92 15.26 -7.80 8.35
CA GLU A 92 16.04 -8.83 9.03
C GLU A 92 17.37 -8.30 9.59
N MET A 93 18.05 -7.44 8.83
CA MET A 93 19.30 -6.81 9.25
C MET A 93 19.07 -5.82 10.39
N TYR A 94 18.11 -4.91 10.25
CA TYR A 94 17.83 -3.86 11.23
C TYR A 94 17.36 -4.42 12.57
N PHE A 95 16.42 -5.37 12.56
CA PHE A 95 15.90 -5.99 13.78
C PHE A 95 16.67 -7.24 14.21
N ASN A 96 17.71 -7.65 13.47
CA ASN A 96 18.55 -8.81 13.75
C ASN A 96 17.74 -10.13 13.83
N TRP A 97 16.70 -10.27 13.00
CA TRP A 97 15.82 -11.45 12.95
C TRP A 97 16.50 -12.69 12.39
N GLY A 98 17.55 -12.53 11.57
CA GLY A 98 18.31 -13.66 10.98
C GLY A 98 18.88 -14.64 12.01
N LYS A 99 19.02 -14.21 13.28
CA LYS A 99 19.53 -15.02 14.40
C LYS A 99 18.46 -15.79 15.17
N VAL A 100 17.17 -15.61 14.89
CA VAL A 100 16.06 -16.13 15.72
C VAL A 100 15.14 -17.05 14.91
N GLY A 101 15.05 -18.32 15.30
CA GLY A 101 14.10 -19.30 14.73
C GLY A 101 14.66 -20.17 13.59
N ASP A 102 13.81 -21.05 13.07
CA ASP A 102 14.13 -21.98 11.98
C ASP A 102 14.18 -21.28 10.62
N LYS A 103 15.37 -21.29 9.98
CA LYS A 103 15.61 -20.65 8.67
C LYS A 103 14.70 -21.19 7.56
N THR A 104 14.39 -22.48 7.58
CA THR A 104 13.62 -23.13 6.51
C THR A 104 12.17 -22.64 6.54
N LYS A 105 11.55 -22.62 7.73
CA LYS A 105 10.18 -22.12 7.91
C LYS A 105 10.05 -20.64 7.56
N ARG A 106 11.04 -19.82 7.92
CA ARG A 106 11.04 -18.39 7.53
C ARG A 106 11.08 -18.21 6.02
N THR A 107 11.89 -19.01 5.32
CA THR A 107 12.00 -18.95 3.86
C THR A 107 10.69 -19.35 3.17
N GLU A 108 10.01 -20.38 3.68
CA GLU A 108 8.71 -20.80 3.15
C GLU A 108 7.62 -19.73 3.34
N CYS A 109 7.48 -19.17 4.56
CA CYS A 109 6.51 -18.11 4.82
C CYS A 109 6.77 -16.85 3.99
N THR A 110 8.05 -16.48 3.81
CA THR A 110 8.45 -15.32 3.00
C THR A 110 7.99 -15.48 1.56
N LYS A 111 8.28 -16.64 0.94
CA LYS A 111 7.86 -16.94 -0.44
C LYS A 111 6.35 -16.97 -0.62
N MET A 112 5.61 -17.46 0.38
CA MET A 112 4.15 -17.42 0.33
C MET A 112 3.61 -15.99 0.32
N MET A 113 4.22 -15.09 1.10
CA MET A 113 3.82 -13.68 1.16
C MET A 113 4.14 -12.92 -0.14
N GLU A 114 5.33 -13.16 -0.69
CA GLU A 114 5.78 -12.57 -1.97
C GLU A 114 4.83 -12.95 -3.13
N GLN A 115 4.45 -14.23 -3.21
CA GLN A 115 3.50 -14.70 -4.22
C GLN A 115 2.11 -14.07 -4.08
N GLN A 116 1.71 -13.69 -2.87
CA GLN A 116 0.43 -13.01 -2.64
C GLN A 116 0.49 -11.52 -2.98
N SER A 117 1.65 -10.87 -2.89
CA SER A 117 1.80 -9.48 -3.31
C SER A 117 1.84 -9.31 -4.83
N ASP A 118 2.52 -10.22 -5.54
CA ASP A 118 2.73 -10.12 -6.99
C ASP A 118 1.47 -10.38 -7.84
N THR A 119 0.56 -11.22 -7.34
CA THR A 119 -0.64 -11.59 -8.09
C THR A 119 -1.55 -10.40 -8.36
N SER A 120 -1.66 -9.46 -7.43
CA SER A 120 -2.57 -8.33 -7.59
C SER A 120 -2.14 -7.34 -8.68
N ASP A 121 -0.84 -7.06 -8.83
CA ASP A 121 -0.35 -6.11 -9.84
C ASP A 121 -0.37 -6.71 -11.26
N THR A 122 -0.19 -8.02 -11.36
CA THR A 122 -0.13 -8.74 -12.65
C THR A 122 -1.50 -9.08 -13.21
N LEU A 123 -2.48 -9.37 -12.35
CA LEU A 123 -3.84 -9.73 -12.78
C LEU A 123 -4.65 -8.52 -13.27
N HIS A 124 -4.38 -7.33 -12.73
CA HIS A 124 -5.20 -6.15 -12.95
C HIS A 124 -4.35 -4.90 -13.21
N PRO A 125 -3.60 -4.85 -14.31
CA PRO A 125 -2.79 -3.69 -14.64
C PRO A 125 -3.69 -2.48 -14.94
N VAL A 126 -3.29 -1.32 -14.44
CA VAL A 126 -3.84 0.00 -14.80
C VAL A 126 -2.67 0.81 -15.34
N GLU A 127 -2.85 1.46 -16.48
CA GLU A 127 -1.78 2.20 -17.14
C GLU A 127 -1.74 3.64 -16.64
N GLU A 128 -0.54 4.13 -16.35
CA GLU A 128 -0.35 5.51 -15.93
C GLU A 128 -0.86 6.47 -17.01
N GLY A 129 -1.70 7.42 -16.59
CA GLY A 129 -2.33 8.40 -17.47
C GLY A 129 -3.64 7.95 -18.12
N ASP A 130 -4.09 6.71 -17.91
CA ASP A 130 -5.44 6.32 -18.31
C ASP A 130 -6.52 7.00 -17.42
N GLU A 131 -7.80 6.89 -17.84
CA GLU A 131 -8.89 7.54 -17.13
C GLU A 131 -9.06 7.00 -15.70
N VAL A 132 -8.92 5.69 -15.50
CA VAL A 132 -9.08 5.05 -14.18
C VAL A 132 -7.93 5.45 -13.26
N TRP A 133 -6.70 5.44 -13.75
CA TRP A 133 -5.50 5.93 -13.07
C TRP A 133 -5.71 7.35 -12.57
N SER A 134 -6.14 8.25 -13.48
CA SER A 134 -6.35 9.66 -13.18
C SER A 134 -7.38 9.86 -12.06
N LEU A 135 -8.45 9.05 -12.04
CA LEU A 135 -9.47 9.11 -10.99
C LEU A 135 -8.96 8.60 -9.64
N LEU A 136 -8.21 7.50 -9.65
CA LEU A 136 -7.60 6.94 -8.44
C LEU A 136 -6.54 7.90 -7.88
N GLU A 137 -5.77 8.55 -8.75
CA GLU A 137 -4.76 9.55 -8.39
C GLU A 137 -5.38 10.78 -7.75
N GLN A 138 -6.45 11.32 -8.35
CA GLN A 138 -7.18 12.46 -7.80
C GLN A 138 -7.71 12.19 -6.38
N LYS A 139 -8.15 10.96 -6.11
CA LYS A 139 -8.58 10.54 -4.76
C LYS A 139 -7.43 10.35 -3.78
N ASN A 140 -6.22 10.12 -4.27
CA ASN A 140 -5.07 9.71 -3.46
C ASN A 140 -3.88 10.67 -3.55
N LEU A 141 -4.10 11.95 -3.89
CA LEU A 141 -3.05 12.96 -4.07
C LEU A 141 -2.08 13.09 -2.88
N PHE A 142 -2.56 13.02 -1.64
CA PHE A 142 -1.69 13.08 -0.47
C PHE A 142 -0.97 11.76 -0.23
N ASP A 143 -1.60 10.62 -0.49
CA ASP A 143 -0.93 9.33 -0.46
C ASP A 143 0.18 9.25 -1.53
N MET A 144 -0.01 9.86 -2.70
CA MET A 144 1.01 9.95 -3.76
C MET A 144 2.24 10.73 -3.26
N LYS A 145 2.04 11.95 -2.75
CA LYS A 145 3.13 12.75 -2.16
C LYS A 145 3.81 12.04 -0.98
N LEU A 146 3.03 11.34 -0.15
CA LEU A 146 3.57 10.57 0.97
C LEU A 146 4.41 9.38 0.48
N TYR A 147 3.97 8.71 -0.58
CA TYR A 147 4.70 7.59 -1.17
C TYR A 147 6.01 8.05 -1.79
N GLU A 148 6.03 9.17 -2.53
CA GLU A 148 7.28 9.78 -3.02
C GLU A 148 8.27 10.05 -1.89
N PHE A 149 7.81 10.65 -0.80
CA PHE A 149 8.65 10.86 0.39
C PHE A 149 9.13 9.54 1.02
N ALA A 150 8.30 8.49 0.99
CA ALA A 150 8.69 7.18 1.47
C ALA A 150 9.76 6.51 0.59
N LEU A 151 9.77 6.77 -0.72
CA LEU A 151 10.83 6.34 -1.63
C LEU A 151 12.16 7.01 -1.25
N ASP A 152 12.14 8.31 -0.99
CA ASP A 152 13.34 9.05 -0.55
C ASP A 152 13.90 8.45 0.76
N LEU A 153 13.04 8.21 1.76
CA LEU A 153 13.45 7.57 3.00
C LEU A 153 14.02 6.16 2.75
N TYR A 154 13.41 5.38 1.87
CA TYR A 154 13.86 4.02 1.55
C TYR A 154 15.27 4.04 0.94
N GLU A 155 15.56 4.98 0.04
CA GLU A 155 16.86 5.14 -0.59
C GLU A 155 17.93 5.67 0.36
N GLU A 156 17.59 6.58 1.28
CA GLU A 156 18.51 7.04 2.32
C GLU A 156 19.06 5.86 3.15
N PHE A 157 18.22 4.85 3.43
CA PHE A 157 18.66 3.64 4.12
C PHE A 157 19.50 2.69 3.23
N SER A 158 19.36 2.75 1.89
CA SER A 158 20.22 1.99 0.96
C SER A 158 21.68 2.45 1.00
N GLY A 159 21.95 3.71 1.34
CA GLY A 159 23.30 4.28 1.38
C GLY A 159 24.17 3.90 2.58
N TYR A 160 23.63 3.19 3.57
CA TYR A 160 24.32 2.81 4.82
C TYR A 160 24.60 1.30 4.95
N GLY A 161 24.39 0.51 3.87
CA GLY A 161 24.62 -0.94 3.81
C GLY A 161 26.01 -1.34 3.35
#